data_AF-A0A523BX87-F1
#
_entry.id   AF-A0A523BX87-F1
#
_cell.length_a   1.000
_cell.length_b   1.000
_cell.length_c   1.000
_cell.angle_alpha   90.00
_cell.angle_beta   90.00
_cell.angle_gamma   90.00
#
_symmetry.space_group_name_H-M   'P 1'
#
loop_
_entity.id
_entity.type
_entity.pdbx_description
1 polymer ?
#
loop_
_entity_poly.entity_id
_entity_poly.type
_entity_poly.pdbx_seq_one_letter_code
_entity_poly.pdbx_strand_id
1 'polypeptide(L)'
;MGGQTEPLSWLLVGHLVGDYLVQTSWMANNKASQWLPLLAHVVVYTACVYLFSLPAGGIGYSGLALILIAHVILDHRRVVIWWVRTVCQADDIPWMAVVVDQSWHALVLALASLM
;
A
#
# COMPACT_ATOMS: atom_id res chain seq x y z
N MET A 1 15.51 -27.49 7.80
CA MET A 1 15.91 -26.14 7.33
C MET A 1 14.66 -25.28 7.30
N GLY A 2 14.23 -24.76 8.44
CA GLY A 2 13.13 -23.78 8.48
C GLY A 2 13.71 -22.44 8.09
N GLY A 3 13.63 -22.09 6.80
CA GLY A 3 14.00 -20.76 6.35
C GLY A 3 13.12 -19.77 7.10
N GLN A 4 13.74 -18.79 7.77
CA GLN A 4 13.02 -17.68 8.36
C GLN A 4 12.15 -17.09 7.25
N THR A 5 10.83 -17.16 7.38
CA THR A 5 9.92 -16.61 6.39
C THR A 5 10.03 -15.10 6.47
N GLU A 6 10.71 -14.49 5.50
CA GLU A 6 10.91 -13.04 5.44
C GLU A 6 9.55 -12.33 5.34
N PRO A 7 9.01 -11.73 6.42
CA PRO A 7 7.63 -11.27 6.47
C PRO A 7 7.37 -10.17 5.44
N LEU A 8 8.36 -9.32 5.16
CA LEU A 8 8.28 -8.29 4.12
C LEU A 8 7.96 -8.85 2.74
N SER A 9 8.54 -10.00 2.36
CA SER A 9 8.32 -10.58 1.02
C SER A 9 6.84 -10.94 0.81
N TRP A 10 6.22 -11.51 1.83
CA TRP A 10 4.81 -11.90 1.82
C TRP A 10 3.87 -10.71 1.90
N LEU A 11 4.20 -9.70 2.71
CA LEU A 11 3.48 -8.43 2.74
C LEU A 11 3.51 -7.73 1.39
N LEU A 12 4.67 -7.72 0.72
CA LEU A 12 4.83 -7.14 -0.62
C LEU A 12 3.99 -7.88 -1.66
N VAL A 13 3.93 -9.21 -1.61
CA VAL A 13 3.02 -9.99 -2.47
C VAL A 13 1.57 -9.59 -2.22
N GLY A 14 1.15 -9.54 -0.96
CA GLY A 14 -0.22 -9.13 -0.60
C GLY A 14 -0.56 -7.71 -1.06
N HIS A 15 0.42 -6.80 -0.99
CA HIS A 15 0.29 -5.43 -1.49
C HIS A 15 0.08 -5.39 -3.01
N LEU A 16 0.94 -6.06 -3.78
CA LEU A 16 0.81 -6.10 -5.24
C LEU A 16 -0.50 -6.75 -5.69
N VAL A 17 -0.94 -7.81 -4.99
CA VAL A 17 -2.24 -8.44 -5.23
C VAL A 17 -3.37 -7.43 -4.96
N GLY A 18 -3.33 -6.75 -3.82
CA GLY A 18 -4.32 -5.75 -3.39
C GLY A 18 -4.44 -4.57 -4.35
N ASP A 19 -3.31 -3.96 -4.74
CA ASP A 19 -3.26 -2.75 -5.54
C ASP A 19 -3.48 -3.00 -7.04
N TYR A 20 -3.09 -4.16 -7.56
CA TYR A 20 -3.08 -4.40 -9.01
C TYR A 20 -3.97 -5.53 -9.49
N LEU A 21 -4.08 -6.64 -8.75
CA LEU A 21 -4.83 -7.81 -9.23
C LEU A 21 -6.30 -7.77 -8.83
N VAL A 22 -6.62 -7.29 -7.63
CA VAL A 22 -8.01 -7.25 -7.13
C VAL A 22 -8.61 -5.86 -7.08
N GLN A 23 -7.80 -4.81 -7.22
CA GLN A 23 -8.29 -3.44 -7.35
C GLN A 23 -9.08 -3.29 -8.66
N THR A 24 -10.30 -2.77 -8.55
CA THR A 24 -11.14 -2.50 -9.73
C THR A 24 -10.88 -1.11 -10.31
N SER A 25 -11.23 -0.88 -11.57
CA SER A 25 -11.14 0.45 -12.20
C SER A 25 -11.98 1.50 -11.46
N TRP A 26 -13.10 1.11 -10.83
CA TRP A 26 -13.90 2.01 -10.02
C TRP A 26 -13.12 2.49 -8.78
N MET A 27 -12.41 1.60 -8.09
CA MET A 27 -11.53 1.98 -6.99
C MET A 27 -10.41 2.90 -7.46
N ALA A 28 -9.65 2.45 -8.46
CA ALA A 28 -8.46 3.13 -8.95
C ALA A 28 -8.73 4.57 -9.42
N ASN A 29 -9.82 4.76 -10.18
CA ASN A 29 -10.13 6.06 -10.78
C ASN A 29 -10.77 7.05 -9.79
N ASN A 30 -11.33 6.59 -8.67
CA ASN A 30 -12.12 7.45 -7.77
C ASN A 30 -11.54 7.56 -6.36
N LYS A 31 -10.61 6.69 -5.92
CA LYS A 31 -10.07 6.70 -4.54
C LYS A 31 -9.37 8.00 -4.13
N ALA A 32 -8.86 8.77 -5.08
CA ALA A 32 -8.20 10.05 -4.83
C ALA A 32 -9.18 11.20 -4.50
N SER A 33 -10.47 11.06 -4.84
CA SER A 33 -11.47 12.13 -4.73
C SER A 33 -12.74 11.75 -3.97
N GLN A 34 -12.99 10.46 -3.76
CA GLN A 34 -14.21 9.96 -3.13
C GLN A 34 -13.89 8.95 -2.02
N TRP A 35 -14.57 9.09 -0.88
CA TRP A 35 -14.36 8.24 0.29
C TRP A 35 -14.82 6.79 0.10
N LEU A 36 -15.94 6.55 -0.57
CA LEU A 36 -16.46 5.19 -0.72
C LEU A 36 -15.52 4.28 -1.54
N PRO A 37 -15.01 4.69 -2.72
CA PRO A 37 -13.99 3.94 -3.46
C PRO A 37 -12.69 3.76 -2.67
N LEU A 38 -12.27 4.78 -1.92
CA LEU A 38 -11.07 4.71 -1.08
C LEU A 38 -11.22 3.67 0.03
N LEU A 39 -12.30 3.73 0.81
CA LEU A 39 -12.54 2.79 1.90
C LEU A 39 -12.73 1.36 1.39
N ALA A 40 -13.46 1.19 0.28
CA ALA A 40 -13.61 -0.13 -0.35
C ALA A 40 -12.26 -0.70 -0.78
N HIS A 41 -11.41 0.12 -1.40
CA HIS A 41 -10.06 -0.29 -1.76
C HIS A 41 -9.23 -0.66 -0.54
N VAL A 42 -9.17 0.20 0.48
CA VAL A 42 -8.37 -0.04 1.69
C VAL A 42 -8.80 -1.32 2.42
N VAL A 43 -10.11 -1.62 2.47
CA VAL A 43 -10.61 -2.87 3.05
C VAL A 43 -10.14 -4.09 2.25
N VAL A 44 -10.31 -4.07 0.92
CA VAL A 44 -9.88 -5.18 0.04
C VAL A 44 -8.37 -5.36 0.11
N TYR A 45 -7.62 -4.25 0.02
CA TYR A 45 -6.18 -4.22 0.12
C TYR A 45 -5.67 -4.80 1.45
N THR A 46 -6.20 -4.30 2.58
CA THR A 46 -5.78 -4.75 3.91
C THR A 46 -6.08 -6.23 4.12
N ALA A 47 -7.22 -6.71 3.57
CA ALA A 47 -7.55 -8.13 3.57
C ALA A 47 -6.53 -8.95 2.77
N CYS A 48 -6.12 -8.50 1.58
CA CYS A 48 -5.06 -9.15 0.80
C CYS A 48 -3.74 -9.20 1.59
N VAL A 49 -3.26 -8.07 2.11
CA VAL A 49 -2.01 -8.03 2.87
C VAL A 49 -2.06 -8.95 4.10
N TYR A 50 -3.17 -8.94 4.84
CA TYR A 50 -3.34 -9.84 5.98
C TYR A 50 -3.31 -11.32 5.57
N LEU A 51 -4.09 -11.71 4.56
CA LEU A 51 -4.15 -13.11 4.09
C LEU A 51 -2.79 -13.60 3.59
N PHE A 52 -2.07 -12.77 2.83
CA PHE A 52 -0.75 -13.13 2.31
C PHE A 52 0.34 -13.09 3.37
N SER A 53 0.13 -12.44 4.53
CA SER A 53 1.07 -12.51 5.66
C SER A 53 1.03 -13.84 6.42
N LEU A 54 -0.07 -14.60 6.33
CA LEU A 54 -0.28 -15.82 7.12
C LEU A 54 0.81 -16.89 6.94
N PRO A 55 1.34 -17.16 5.72
CA PRO A 55 2.45 -18.08 5.53
C PRO A 55 3.74 -17.68 6.27
N ALA A 56 3.89 -16.40 6.63
CA ALA A 56 5.02 -15.87 7.40
C ALA A 56 4.76 -15.75 8.90
N GLY A 57 3.66 -16.31 9.41
CA GLY A 57 3.24 -16.19 10.81
C GLY A 57 2.23 -15.06 11.07
N GLY A 58 1.78 -14.36 10.02
CA GLY A 58 0.85 -13.25 10.13
C GLY A 58 1.53 -11.89 10.36
N ILE A 59 0.72 -10.87 10.60
CA ILE A 59 1.16 -9.52 10.97
C ILE A 59 0.46 -9.09 12.26
N GLY A 60 1.19 -8.40 13.15
CA GLY A 60 0.62 -7.85 14.37
C GLY A 60 -0.46 -6.80 14.10
N TYR A 61 -1.39 -6.62 15.06
CA TYR A 61 -2.46 -5.63 14.91
C TYR A 61 -1.94 -4.19 14.81
N SER A 62 -0.81 -3.89 15.45
CA SER A 62 -0.06 -2.64 15.32
C SER A 62 0.41 -2.40 13.88
N GLY A 63 1.08 -3.39 13.28
CA GLY A 63 1.54 -3.35 11.88
C GLY A 63 0.37 -3.24 10.91
N LEU A 64 -0.71 -3.99 11.14
CA LEU A 64 -1.92 -3.92 10.31
C LEU A 64 -2.59 -2.53 10.38
N ALA A 65 -2.67 -1.94 11.58
CA ALA A 65 -3.19 -0.59 11.76
C ALA A 65 -2.33 0.47 11.07
N LEU A 66 -1.00 0.35 11.14
CA LEU A 66 -0.07 1.22 10.43
C LEU A 66 -0.32 1.16 8.92
N ILE A 67 -0.41 -0.05 8.36
CA ILE A 67 -0.68 -0.26 6.92
C ILE A 67 -2.01 0.38 6.52
N LEU A 68 -3.09 0.09 7.25
CA LEU A 68 -4.43 0.61 6.94
C LEU A 68 -4.46 2.14 6.95
N ILE A 69 -3.92 2.77 8.00
CA ILE A 69 -3.92 4.24 8.14
C ILE A 69 -3.07 4.89 7.05
N ALA A 70 -1.87 4.34 6.80
CA ALA A 70 -0.99 4.85 5.77
C ALA A 70 -1.63 4.75 4.38
N HIS A 71 -2.29 3.64 4.05
CA HIS A 71 -2.97 3.44 2.77
C HIS A 71 -4.05 4.50 2.54
N VAL A 72 -4.90 4.78 3.55
CA VAL A 72 -5.92 5.86 3.46
C VAL A 72 -5.29 7.21 3.13
N ILE A 73 -4.15 7.54 3.74
CA ILE A 73 -3.48 8.84 3.57
C ILE A 73 -2.79 8.92 2.19
N LEU A 74 -2.05 7.89 1.81
CA LEU A 74 -1.26 7.86 0.58
C LEU A 74 -2.16 7.82 -0.66
N ASP A 75 -3.22 7.00 -0.65
CA ASP A 75 -4.12 6.83 -1.79
C ASP A 75 -5.03 8.02 -2.07
N HIS A 76 -5.17 8.95 -1.12
CA HIS A 76 -5.77 10.26 -1.42
C HIS A 76 -4.87 11.08 -2.37
N ARG A 77 -3.64 10.65 -2.64
CA ARG A 77 -2.64 11.23 -3.56
C ARG A 77 -2.15 12.65 -3.24
N ARG A 78 -2.73 13.35 -2.26
CA ARG A 78 -2.30 14.71 -1.88
C ARG A 78 -0.85 14.74 -1.44
N VAL A 79 -0.46 13.81 -0.57
CA VAL A 79 0.92 13.67 -0.07
C VAL A 79 1.87 13.27 -1.20
N VAL A 80 1.48 12.28 -2.01
CA VAL A 80 2.28 11.80 -3.15
C VAL A 80 2.52 12.91 -4.17
N ILE A 81 1.48 13.62 -4.60
CA ILE A 81 1.60 14.70 -5.58
C ILE A 81 2.44 15.85 -5.04
N TRP A 82 2.26 16.20 -3.76
CA TRP A 82 3.12 17.19 -3.11
C TRP A 82 4.59 16.75 -3.11
N TRP A 83 4.85 15.47 -2.80
CA TRP A 83 6.20 14.91 -2.78
C TRP A 83 6.85 14.94 -4.17
N VAL A 84 6.11 14.50 -5.20
CA VAL A 84 6.58 14.52 -6.60
C VAL A 84 6.95 15.94 -7.04
N ARG A 85 6.11 16.94 -6.71
CA ARG A 85 6.34 18.34 -7.09
C ARG A 85 7.47 19.01 -6.31
N THR A 86 7.54 18.74 -5.01
CA THR A 86 8.39 19.53 -4.10
C THR A 86 9.74 18.87 -3.87
N VAL A 87 9.77 17.54 -3.73
CA VAL A 87 10.98 16.77 -3.40
C VAL A 87 11.61 16.20 -4.67
N CYS A 88 10.83 15.50 -5.50
CA CYS A 88 11.35 14.90 -6.73
C CYS A 88 11.52 15.91 -7.86
N GLN A 89 10.76 17.02 -7.84
CA GLN A 89 10.72 18.05 -8.88
C GLN A 89 10.50 17.45 -10.28
N ALA A 90 9.58 16.50 -10.39
CA ALA A 90 9.36 15.67 -11.58
C ALA A 90 7.86 15.57 -11.92
N ASP A 91 7.15 16.69 -11.84
CA ASP A 91 5.70 16.77 -12.06
C ASP A 91 5.31 16.71 -13.55
N ASP A 92 6.29 16.82 -14.44
CA ASP A 92 6.20 16.60 -15.88
C ASP A 92 6.28 15.12 -16.28
N ILE A 93 6.57 14.21 -15.33
CA ILE A 93 6.69 12.77 -15.56
C ILE A 93 5.47 12.04 -14.95
N PRO A 94 4.43 11.68 -15.73
CA PRO A 94 3.19 11.15 -15.17
C PRO A 94 3.35 9.86 -14.36
N TRP A 95 4.29 8.99 -14.75
CA TRP A 95 4.53 7.72 -14.06
C TRP A 95 5.21 7.91 -12.69
N MET A 96 5.86 9.06 -12.46
CA MET A 96 6.59 9.32 -11.21
C MET A 96 5.65 9.28 -10.00
N ALA A 97 4.42 9.77 -10.15
CA ALA A 97 3.42 9.70 -9.09
C ALA A 97 3.10 8.25 -8.70
N VAL A 98 3.06 7.32 -9.66
CA VAL A 98 2.82 5.90 -9.36
C VAL A 98 4.01 5.30 -8.62
N VAL A 99 5.25 5.58 -9.04
CA VAL A 99 6.40 4.95 -8.38
C VAL A 99 6.71 5.55 -7.03
N VAL A 100 6.52 6.85 -6.83
CA VAL A 100 6.59 7.46 -5.50
C VAL A 100 5.53 6.87 -4.59
N ASP A 101 4.28 6.74 -5.06
CA ASP A 101 3.18 6.11 -4.32
C ASP A 101 3.54 4.69 -3.86
N GLN A 102 3.97 3.82 -4.79
CA GLN A 102 4.30 2.43 -4.48
C GLN A 102 5.55 2.30 -3.60
N SER A 103 6.51 3.22 -3.72
CA SER A 103 7.70 3.26 -2.85
C SER A 103 7.33 3.59 -1.41
N TRP A 104 6.38 4.52 -1.20
CA TRP A 104 5.86 4.82 0.13
C TRP A 104 5.14 3.62 0.73
N HIS A 105 4.31 2.93 -0.05
CA HIS A 105 3.64 1.72 0.41
C HIS A 105 4.65 0.62 0.79
N ALA A 106 5.65 0.35 -0.05
CA ALA A 106 6.71 -0.61 0.26
C ALA A 106 7.49 -0.25 1.54
N LEU A 107 7.79 1.04 1.76
CA LEU A 107 8.42 1.51 3.00
C LEU A 107 7.53 1.25 4.22
N VAL A 108 6.23 1.52 4.11
CA VAL A 108 5.26 1.24 5.19
C VAL A 108 5.21 -0.25 5.50
N LEU A 109 5.19 -1.13 4.49
CA LEU A 109 5.22 -2.58 4.70
C LEU A 109 6.50 -3.02 5.41
N ALA A 110 7.65 -2.44 5.04
CA ALA A 110 8.92 -2.74 5.70
C ALA A 110 8.87 -2.32 7.18
N LEU A 111 8.33 -1.14 7.50
CA LEU A 111 8.16 -0.71 8.90
C LEU A 111 7.18 -1.61 9.66
N ALA A 112 6.05 -1.96 9.03
CA ALA A 112 5.03 -2.82 9.61
C ALA A 112 5.53 -4.25 9.85
N SER A 113 6.48 -4.74 9.03
CA SER A 113 7.11 -6.06 9.22
C SER A 113 7.99 -6.16 10.46
N LEU A 114 8.31 -5.04 11.11
CA LEU A 114 9.10 -4.98 12.34
C LEU A 114 8.23 -4.95 13.62
N MET A 115 6.90 -5.00 13.48
CA MET A 115 5.93 -4.76 14.56
C MET A 115 5.07 -5.96 14.92
#